data_AF-A0A3Q2QL31-F1
#
_entry.id   AF-A0A3Q2QL31-F1
#
_cell.length_a   1.000
_cell.length_b   1.000
_cell.length_c   1.000
_cell.angle_alpha   90.00
_cell.angle_beta   90.00
_cell.angle_gamma   90.00
#
_symmetry.space_group_name_H-M   'P 1'
#
loop_
_entity.id
_entity.type
_entity.pdbx_description
1 polymer ?
#
loop_
_entity_poly.entity_id
_entity_poly.type
_entity_poly.pdbx_seq_one_letter_code
_entity_poly.pdbx_strand_id
1 'polypeptide(L)'
;MSQPEEEEPAENPTVGSEPEPRSTSVNPRAVCGVCKRLYREPKILPCLHTFCSDCIGQLEPFSVPPRGRSGEEAAQKDRAAASVTVLCPECDAEVDIPQSGPAGLSTDHLALDEVFLETLVSDGPLGCDLCGEGVAESRCDVCSVNLCGFCRQAHRRQKRTASHSVQAVEELKARGRLCRPVLCSLHPAQELRLFCQPCDLPVCLECAATLHRDHRCRPAHDVIDHHGDRIRELVSVRLRPRLERLEESLQKVEISQESLQVRVDATANEIRAFARGYASAVEAHCLSLLHRLEELRVQRRNHLHLQRAQLQQALLDVRGSVEFAERLLSCGSDAEILSAKGVTLRRLTSLAERGCDPHPAAVVPPDDGSSIYFMPREPAGEVEGYPVVGVINSRTVDVSRCTVEGEGVQQGMEGQQGHFTLVCRDSAGEQLARGGEHVLVSIVHRKKKNCTVETTVADSNDGKYRVSYKPEEAGEYSVWVCVRAQHIKGSPFILNVKRKFRHHSGTFHCCSFCSSGGAKDARCGCPGTMPGGFKGCGHGHKGHPGKPHWSCCGSTVEKSECLPQSIYAAVSPGGHLQTVEL
;
A
#
# COMPACT_ATOMS: atom_id res chain seq x y z
N MET A 1 -28.70 57.30 -29.22
CA MET A 1 -27.60 57.30 -30.19
C MET A 1 -26.60 56.28 -29.71
N SER A 2 -26.26 55.20 -30.39
CA SER A 2 -26.72 54.56 -31.62
C SER A 2 -26.22 53.11 -31.52
N GLN A 3 -27.01 52.15 -32.00
CA GLN A 3 -26.57 50.77 -32.22
C GLN A 3 -25.47 50.73 -33.30
N PRO A 4 -24.74 49.61 -33.41
CA PRO A 4 -24.34 49.11 -34.72
C PRO A 4 -24.85 47.69 -34.99
N GLU A 5 -25.08 47.47 -36.27
CA GLU A 5 -25.80 46.39 -36.95
C GLU A 5 -24.94 45.13 -37.21
N GLU A 6 -25.66 44.11 -37.69
CA GLU A 6 -25.27 42.76 -38.12
C GLU A 6 -24.28 42.72 -39.30
N GLU A 7 -23.52 41.62 -39.41
CA GLU A 7 -23.06 41.08 -40.69
C GLU A 7 -22.87 39.54 -40.58
N GLU A 8 -23.70 38.80 -41.33
CA GLU A 8 -23.56 37.36 -41.60
C GLU A 8 -22.44 37.06 -42.61
N PRO A 9 -21.89 35.83 -42.64
CA PRO A 9 -21.24 35.32 -43.86
C PRO A 9 -21.93 34.07 -44.43
N ALA A 10 -22.54 34.28 -45.59
CA ALA A 10 -22.52 33.51 -46.84
C ALA A 10 -22.44 31.97 -46.80
N GLU A 11 -23.55 31.35 -47.21
CA GLU A 11 -23.67 29.99 -47.73
C GLU A 11 -22.89 29.80 -49.06
N ASN A 12 -22.26 28.62 -49.23
CA ASN A 12 -21.74 28.14 -50.51
C ASN A 12 -22.43 26.80 -50.87
N PRO A 13 -22.78 26.56 -52.15
CA PRO A 13 -23.75 25.54 -52.54
C PRO A 13 -23.16 24.19 -53.02
N THR A 14 -23.96 23.14 -52.84
CA THR A 14 -24.13 21.92 -53.66
C THR A 14 -22.94 20.97 -53.90
N VAL A 15 -23.05 19.75 -53.36
CA VAL A 15 -22.85 18.52 -54.15
C VAL A 15 -24.02 17.58 -53.82
N GLY A 16 -24.85 17.31 -54.82
CA GLY A 16 -25.98 16.40 -54.72
C GLY A 16 -25.50 14.97 -54.50
N SER A 17 -26.04 14.33 -53.48
CA SER A 17 -25.98 12.87 -53.33
C SER A 17 -26.81 12.25 -54.45
N GLU A 18 -26.13 11.63 -55.40
CA GLU A 18 -26.73 10.67 -56.33
C GLU A 18 -27.46 9.56 -55.53
N PRO A 19 -28.60 9.05 -56.01
CA PRO A 19 -29.27 7.96 -55.34
C PRO A 19 -28.41 6.70 -55.49
N GLU A 20 -27.84 6.21 -54.39
CA GLU A 20 -27.18 4.91 -54.36
C GLU A 20 -28.10 3.83 -54.94
N PRO A 21 -27.56 2.88 -55.75
CA PRO A 21 -28.36 1.82 -56.31
C PRO A 21 -28.94 1.02 -55.15
N ARG A 22 -30.27 0.92 -55.10
CA ARG A 22 -31.00 0.08 -54.15
C ARG A 22 -30.35 -1.30 -54.13
N SER A 23 -29.53 -1.58 -53.11
CA SER A 23 -29.11 -2.93 -52.79
C SER A 23 -30.37 -3.65 -52.35
N THR A 24 -30.98 -4.41 -53.26
CA THR A 24 -32.04 -5.34 -52.93
C THR A 24 -31.43 -6.31 -51.93
N SER A 25 -31.75 -6.14 -50.64
CA SER A 25 -31.28 -7.02 -49.57
C SER A 25 -31.87 -8.41 -49.81
N VAL A 26 -31.11 -9.28 -50.47
CA VAL A 26 -31.51 -10.66 -50.73
C VAL A 26 -31.80 -11.35 -49.40
N ASN A 27 -32.93 -12.06 -49.29
CA ASN A 27 -33.31 -12.76 -48.07
C ASN A 27 -32.16 -13.70 -47.59
N PRO A 28 -31.62 -13.54 -46.37
CA PRO A 28 -30.50 -14.34 -45.89
C PRO A 28 -30.85 -15.83 -45.79
N ARG A 29 -32.14 -16.19 -45.71
CA ARG A 29 -32.62 -17.59 -45.71
C ARG A 29 -32.55 -18.25 -47.10
N ALA A 30 -32.38 -17.48 -48.16
CA ALA A 30 -32.28 -17.96 -49.54
C ALA A 30 -30.82 -18.06 -50.03
N VAL A 31 -29.84 -17.61 -49.24
CA VAL A 31 -28.44 -17.46 -49.66
C VAL A 31 -27.53 -18.45 -48.93
N CYS A 32 -26.63 -19.08 -49.66
CA CYS A 32 -25.63 -19.97 -49.10
C CYS A 32 -24.51 -19.21 -48.38
N GLY A 33 -24.20 -19.60 -47.14
CA GLY A 33 -23.14 -19.01 -46.32
C GLY A 33 -21.73 -19.11 -46.90
N VAL A 34 -21.46 -20.05 -47.82
CA VAL A 34 -20.14 -20.27 -48.43
C VAL A 34 -19.97 -19.46 -49.73
N CYS A 35 -20.82 -19.69 -50.74
CA CYS A 35 -20.68 -19.01 -52.04
C CYS A 35 -21.35 -17.63 -52.09
N LYS A 36 -22.10 -17.26 -51.04
CA LYS A 36 -22.85 -15.98 -50.92
C LYS A 36 -23.82 -15.72 -52.08
N ARG A 37 -24.30 -16.80 -52.72
CA ARG A 37 -25.30 -16.77 -53.81
C ARG A 37 -26.56 -17.52 -53.38
N LEU A 38 -27.65 -17.32 -54.13
CA LEU A 38 -28.88 -18.11 -53.96
C LEU A 38 -28.56 -19.60 -53.98
N TYR A 39 -29.22 -20.37 -53.11
CA TYR A 39 -28.98 -21.80 -53.02
C TYR A 39 -29.20 -22.51 -54.36
N ARG A 40 -28.23 -23.36 -54.72
CA ARG A 40 -28.31 -24.30 -55.84
C ARG A 40 -28.10 -25.70 -55.26
N GLU A 41 -29.11 -26.55 -55.43
CA GLU A 41 -29.15 -27.89 -54.82
C GLU A 41 -28.74 -27.86 -53.32
N PRO A 42 -29.48 -27.15 -52.46
CA PRO A 42 -29.14 -27.03 -51.06
C PRO A 42 -29.26 -28.37 -50.34
N LYS A 43 -28.25 -28.71 -49.54
CA LYS A 43 -28.14 -29.93 -48.77
C LYS A 43 -27.99 -29.62 -47.28
N ILE A 44 -28.68 -30.38 -46.44
CA ILE A 44 -28.68 -30.24 -44.98
C ILE A 44 -27.55 -31.10 -44.41
N LEU A 45 -26.62 -30.50 -43.68
CA LEU A 45 -25.62 -31.21 -42.90
C LEU A 45 -26.22 -31.78 -41.60
N PRO A 46 -25.64 -32.83 -41.00
CA PRO A 46 -26.07 -33.37 -39.70
C PRO A 46 -26.16 -32.34 -38.56
N CYS A 47 -25.40 -31.25 -38.62
CA CYS A 47 -25.45 -30.12 -37.68
C CYS A 47 -26.62 -29.15 -37.93
N LEU A 48 -27.50 -29.45 -38.91
CA LEU A 48 -28.67 -28.67 -39.33
C LEU A 48 -28.38 -27.37 -40.09
N HIS A 49 -27.15 -27.15 -40.56
CA HIS A 49 -26.82 -26.05 -41.48
C HIS A 49 -26.95 -26.50 -42.93
N THR A 50 -27.30 -25.55 -43.80
CA THR A 50 -27.61 -25.81 -45.21
C THR A 50 -26.59 -25.13 -46.12
N PHE A 51 -26.06 -25.87 -47.10
CA PHE A 51 -25.12 -25.34 -48.10
C PHE A 51 -25.43 -25.90 -49.48
N CYS A 52 -24.98 -25.24 -50.55
CA CYS A 52 -25.08 -25.81 -51.90
C CYS A 52 -24.28 -27.12 -51.99
N SER A 53 -24.79 -28.10 -52.75
CA SER A 53 -24.11 -29.38 -53.00
C SER A 53 -22.65 -29.19 -53.43
N ASP A 54 -22.39 -28.27 -54.37
CA ASP A 54 -21.04 -27.93 -54.84
C ASP A 54 -20.16 -27.33 -53.75
N CYS A 55 -20.74 -26.49 -52.87
CA CYS A 55 -20.01 -25.86 -51.77
C CYS A 55 -19.56 -26.93 -50.75
N ILE A 56 -20.41 -27.92 -50.47
CA ILE A 56 -20.06 -29.04 -49.58
C ILE A 56 -18.97 -29.90 -50.22
N GLY A 57 -19.05 -30.15 -51.53
CA GLY A 57 -18.05 -30.92 -52.27
C GLY A 57 -16.67 -30.25 -52.33
N GLN A 58 -16.60 -28.95 -52.07
CA GLN A 58 -15.37 -28.16 -52.01
C GLN A 58 -14.81 -28.01 -50.58
N LEU A 59 -15.51 -28.50 -49.55
CA LEU A 59 -15.01 -28.46 -48.19
C LEU A 59 -13.82 -29.40 -48.03
N GLU A 60 -12.78 -28.92 -47.36
CA GLU A 60 -11.58 -29.71 -47.12
C GLU A 60 -11.88 -30.84 -46.12
N PRO A 61 -11.46 -32.09 -46.43
CA PRO A 61 -11.56 -33.20 -45.49
C PRO A 61 -10.83 -32.90 -44.18
N PHE A 62 -11.54 -33.02 -43.06
CA PHE A 62 -10.95 -32.87 -41.74
C PHE A 62 -10.20 -34.17 -41.37
N SER A 63 -8.88 -34.14 -41.47
CA SER A 63 -8.03 -35.30 -41.19
C SER A 63 -7.59 -35.31 -39.72
N VAL A 64 -8.25 -36.12 -38.89
CA VAL A 64 -7.69 -36.57 -37.60
C VAL A 64 -7.46 -38.09 -37.70
N PRO A 65 -6.26 -38.62 -37.38
CA PRO A 65 -6.06 -40.06 -37.32
C PRO A 65 -7.05 -40.65 -36.31
N PRO A 66 -7.68 -41.81 -36.61
CA PRO A 66 -8.71 -42.37 -35.76
C PRO A 66 -8.15 -42.55 -34.35
N ARG A 67 -8.69 -41.80 -33.37
CA ARG A 67 -8.34 -41.97 -31.96
C ARG A 67 -8.74 -43.38 -31.56
N GLY A 68 -7.75 -44.17 -31.14
CA GLY A 68 -7.89 -45.57 -30.80
C GLY A 68 -9.05 -45.83 -29.84
N ARG A 69 -10.03 -46.61 -30.29
CA ARG A 69 -10.77 -47.48 -29.38
C ARG A 69 -9.87 -48.69 -29.14
N SER A 70 -9.36 -48.80 -27.93
CA SER A 70 -8.72 -50.01 -27.42
C SER A 70 -9.65 -51.20 -27.63
N GLY A 71 -9.17 -52.17 -28.40
CA GLY A 71 -9.89 -53.40 -28.74
C GLY A 71 -9.19 -54.07 -29.90
N GLU A 72 -8.09 -54.76 -29.61
CA GLU A 72 -7.50 -55.74 -30.50
C GLU A 72 -8.54 -56.82 -30.85
N GLU A 73 -8.35 -57.44 -32.02
CA GLU A 73 -9.10 -58.59 -32.57
C GLU A 73 -10.35 -58.27 -33.40
N ALA A 74 -10.13 -57.93 -34.67
CA ALA A 74 -10.65 -58.71 -35.80
C ALA A 74 -10.10 -58.16 -37.12
N ALA A 75 -9.26 -58.97 -37.76
CA ALA A 75 -8.77 -58.75 -39.09
C ALA A 75 -9.90 -58.87 -40.14
N GLN A 76 -9.76 -58.06 -41.20
CA GLN A 76 -10.10 -58.41 -42.58
C GLN A 76 -11.58 -58.74 -42.90
N LYS A 77 -12.28 -57.74 -43.49
CA LYS A 77 -13.64 -57.67 -44.11
C LYS A 77 -14.50 -56.69 -43.29
N ASP A 78 -14.48 -55.38 -43.52
CA ASP A 78 -14.95 -54.70 -44.73
C ASP A 78 -14.18 -53.38 -44.94
N ARG A 79 -13.37 -53.31 -46.00
CA ARG A 79 -12.83 -52.04 -46.52
C ARG A 79 -13.82 -51.34 -47.47
N ALA A 80 -15.11 -51.68 -47.35
CA ALA A 80 -16.18 -51.11 -48.13
C ALA A 80 -16.67 -49.82 -47.45
N ALA A 81 -15.94 -48.75 -47.82
CA ALA A 81 -16.45 -47.41 -48.05
C ALA A 81 -16.41 -46.41 -46.85
N ALA A 82 -15.38 -45.59 -46.87
CA ALA A 82 -15.15 -44.53 -45.88
C ALA A 82 -15.99 -43.29 -46.21
N SER A 83 -16.81 -42.84 -45.26
CA SER A 83 -17.38 -41.48 -45.25
C SER A 83 -16.25 -40.46 -45.05
N VAL A 84 -16.40 -39.26 -45.62
CA VAL A 84 -15.44 -38.16 -45.46
C VAL A 84 -15.96 -37.21 -44.39
N THR A 85 -15.18 -36.97 -43.34
CA THR A 85 -15.50 -35.98 -42.30
C THR A 85 -15.10 -34.59 -42.73
N VAL A 86 -15.96 -33.60 -42.54
CA VAL A 86 -15.68 -32.16 -42.80
C VAL A 86 -16.12 -31.32 -41.61
N LEU A 87 -15.62 -30.09 -41.50
CA LEU A 87 -16.10 -29.11 -40.51
C LEU A 87 -17.16 -28.21 -41.14
N CYS A 88 -18.27 -28.00 -40.42
CA CYS A 88 -19.30 -27.05 -40.83
C CYS A 88 -18.80 -25.60 -40.73
N PRO A 89 -18.80 -24.80 -41.80
CA PRO A 89 -18.32 -23.40 -41.76
C PRO A 89 -19.07 -22.45 -40.83
N GLU A 90 -20.27 -22.82 -40.37
CA GLU A 90 -21.12 -21.96 -39.54
C GLU A 90 -21.05 -22.28 -38.04
N CYS A 91 -20.63 -23.49 -37.65
CA CYS A 91 -20.62 -23.90 -36.24
C CYS A 91 -19.44 -24.79 -35.85
N ASP A 92 -18.51 -25.03 -36.77
CA ASP A 92 -17.33 -25.89 -36.60
C ASP A 92 -17.64 -27.33 -36.16
N ALA A 93 -18.89 -27.78 -36.31
CA ALA A 93 -19.26 -29.14 -36.00
C ALA A 93 -18.62 -30.12 -37.00
N GLU A 94 -18.03 -31.19 -36.48
CA GLU A 94 -17.57 -32.34 -37.26
C GLU A 94 -18.79 -33.09 -37.83
N VAL A 95 -18.84 -33.20 -39.16
CA VAL A 95 -19.95 -33.85 -39.86
C VAL A 95 -19.46 -34.87 -40.89
N ASP A 96 -20.09 -36.04 -40.91
CA ASP A 96 -19.81 -37.10 -41.87
C ASP A 96 -20.57 -36.88 -43.19
N ILE A 97 -19.85 -36.86 -44.30
CA ILE A 97 -20.42 -36.85 -45.66
C ILE A 97 -20.55 -38.29 -46.15
N PRO A 98 -21.75 -38.70 -46.63
CA PRO A 98 -21.97 -40.03 -47.20
C PRO A 98 -21.00 -40.35 -48.35
N GLN A 99 -20.79 -41.64 -48.60
CA GLN A 99 -19.92 -42.12 -49.70
C GLN A 99 -20.37 -41.67 -51.08
N SER A 100 -21.68 -41.44 -51.27
CA SER A 100 -22.26 -40.85 -52.48
C SER A 100 -22.01 -39.34 -52.61
N GLY A 101 -21.13 -38.78 -51.77
CA GLY A 101 -20.85 -37.36 -51.70
C GLY A 101 -22.03 -36.52 -51.19
N PRO A 102 -22.01 -35.21 -51.41
CA PRO A 102 -23.08 -34.29 -51.02
C PRO A 102 -24.46 -34.68 -51.54
N ALA A 103 -24.53 -35.42 -52.65
CA ALA A 103 -25.79 -35.92 -53.21
C ALA A 103 -26.55 -36.87 -52.25
N GLY A 104 -25.83 -37.55 -51.34
CA GLY A 104 -26.41 -38.45 -50.33
C GLY A 104 -27.06 -37.73 -49.15
N LEU A 105 -26.87 -36.42 -49.02
CA LEU A 105 -27.51 -35.61 -47.98
C LEU A 105 -28.94 -35.23 -48.37
N SER A 106 -29.76 -35.02 -47.36
CA SER A 106 -31.13 -34.53 -47.53
C SER A 106 -31.13 -33.15 -48.18
N THR A 107 -31.94 -32.98 -49.22
CA THR A 107 -32.13 -31.67 -49.85
C THR A 107 -32.96 -30.77 -48.94
N ASP A 108 -32.54 -29.53 -48.75
CA ASP A 108 -33.32 -28.54 -48.01
C ASP A 108 -34.41 -27.95 -48.90
N HIS A 109 -35.58 -28.57 -48.86
CA HIS A 109 -36.74 -28.11 -49.62
C HIS A 109 -37.27 -26.75 -49.13
N LEU A 110 -37.04 -26.38 -47.87
CA LEU A 110 -37.42 -25.06 -47.35
C LEU A 110 -36.51 -23.97 -47.92
N ALA A 111 -35.20 -24.21 -47.98
CA ALA A 111 -34.28 -23.27 -48.63
C ALA A 111 -34.58 -23.09 -50.13
N LEU A 112 -35.01 -24.15 -50.83
CA LEU A 112 -35.46 -24.03 -52.23
C LEU A 112 -36.73 -23.19 -52.38
N ASP A 113 -37.66 -23.31 -51.44
CA ASP A 113 -38.87 -22.48 -51.42
C ASP A 113 -38.52 -21.01 -51.15
N GLU A 114 -37.56 -20.74 -50.26
CA GLU A 114 -37.03 -19.38 -50.01
C GLU A 114 -36.35 -18.79 -51.24
N VAL A 115 -35.52 -19.56 -51.96
CA VAL A 115 -34.94 -19.13 -53.25
C VAL A 115 -36.01 -18.84 -54.29
N PHE A 116 -37.05 -19.67 -54.37
CA PHE A 116 -38.14 -19.45 -55.30
C PHE A 116 -38.92 -18.18 -54.95
N LEU A 117 -39.27 -17.97 -53.66
CA LEU A 117 -39.92 -16.74 -53.20
C LEU A 117 -39.06 -15.51 -53.47
N GLU A 118 -37.76 -15.57 -53.21
CA GLU A 118 -36.81 -14.51 -53.52
C GLU A 118 -36.80 -14.20 -55.03
N THR A 119 -36.80 -15.23 -55.88
CA THR A 119 -36.89 -15.07 -57.35
C THR A 119 -38.23 -14.47 -57.79
N LEU A 120 -39.33 -14.76 -57.09
CA LEU A 120 -40.65 -14.15 -57.34
C LEU A 120 -40.74 -12.68 -56.91
N VAL A 121 -39.86 -12.23 -56.00
CA VAL A 121 -39.87 -10.88 -55.43
C VAL A 121 -38.85 -9.98 -56.14
N SER A 122 -37.72 -10.52 -56.58
CA SER A 122 -36.59 -9.74 -57.08
C SER A 122 -36.58 -9.52 -58.61
N ASP A 123 -37.32 -10.30 -59.40
CA ASP A 123 -37.37 -10.14 -60.88
C ASP A 123 -38.79 -9.81 -61.41
N GLY A 124 -39.10 -8.52 -61.56
CA GLY A 124 -40.13 -8.00 -62.48
C GLY A 124 -41.55 -8.61 -62.45
N PRO A 125 -42.46 -8.19 -63.35
CA PRO A 125 -43.72 -8.87 -63.56
C PRO A 125 -43.47 -10.26 -64.19
N LEU A 126 -43.88 -11.32 -63.50
CA LEU A 126 -43.73 -12.70 -63.99
C LEU A 126 -44.45 -12.90 -65.31
N GLY A 127 -43.83 -13.61 -66.25
CA GLY A 127 -44.48 -14.02 -67.50
C GLY A 127 -45.46 -15.17 -67.29
N CYS A 128 -46.51 -15.21 -68.11
CA CYS A 128 -47.44 -16.34 -68.18
C CYS A 128 -46.80 -17.49 -68.96
N ASP A 129 -46.63 -18.64 -68.32
CA ASP A 129 -45.96 -19.81 -68.90
C ASP A 129 -46.73 -20.42 -70.08
N LEU A 130 -48.04 -20.13 -70.19
CA LEU A 130 -48.89 -20.67 -71.26
C LEU A 130 -48.93 -19.80 -72.52
N CYS A 131 -48.77 -18.48 -72.39
CA CYS A 131 -48.91 -17.56 -73.53
C CYS A 131 -47.66 -16.72 -73.79
N GLY A 132 -46.66 -16.73 -72.91
CA GLY A 132 -45.41 -15.97 -73.04
C GLY A 132 -45.53 -14.45 -72.86
N GLU A 133 -46.67 -13.87 -73.22
CA GLU A 133 -46.84 -12.42 -73.37
C GLU A 133 -47.56 -11.73 -72.19
N GLY A 134 -48.33 -12.48 -71.38
CA GLY A 134 -49.15 -11.91 -70.31
C GLY A 134 -48.44 -11.88 -68.97
N VAL A 135 -48.70 -10.86 -68.14
CA VAL A 135 -48.23 -10.85 -66.74
C VAL A 135 -48.99 -11.89 -65.93
N ALA A 136 -48.28 -12.75 -65.23
CA ALA A 136 -48.85 -13.79 -64.39
C ALA A 136 -49.37 -13.22 -63.07
N GLU A 137 -50.67 -13.33 -62.88
CA GLU A 137 -51.38 -12.90 -61.66
C GLU A 137 -51.57 -14.06 -60.69
N SER A 138 -51.49 -15.30 -61.18
CA SER A 138 -51.80 -16.48 -60.39
C SER A 138 -50.91 -17.65 -60.76
N ARG A 139 -50.67 -18.55 -59.81
CA ARG A 139 -49.92 -19.78 -59.99
C ARG A 139 -50.82 -20.97 -59.71
N CYS A 140 -50.75 -21.98 -60.57
CA CYS A 140 -51.43 -23.25 -60.34
C CYS A 140 -50.54 -24.19 -59.52
N ASP A 141 -51.03 -24.66 -58.36
CA ASP A 141 -50.25 -25.54 -57.47
C ASP A 141 -50.03 -26.92 -58.10
N VAL A 142 -51.03 -27.41 -58.85
CA VAL A 142 -51.02 -28.75 -59.46
C VAL A 142 -50.18 -28.80 -60.73
N CYS A 143 -50.26 -27.75 -61.56
CA CYS A 143 -49.47 -27.67 -62.80
C CYS A 143 -48.12 -26.98 -62.62
N SER A 144 -47.88 -26.33 -61.48
CA SER A 144 -46.67 -25.54 -61.20
C SER A 144 -46.37 -24.45 -62.26
N VAL A 145 -47.40 -23.93 -62.92
CA VAL A 145 -47.31 -22.87 -63.94
C VAL A 145 -47.89 -21.55 -63.46
N ASN A 146 -47.28 -20.46 -63.92
CA ASN A 146 -47.69 -19.07 -63.74
C ASN A 146 -48.67 -18.68 -64.88
N LEU A 147 -49.79 -18.06 -64.52
CA LEU A 147 -50.94 -17.82 -65.39
C LEU A 147 -51.35 -16.35 -65.33
N CYS A 148 -51.46 -15.70 -66.49
CA CYS A 148 -52.14 -14.40 -66.60
C CYS A 148 -53.65 -14.56 -66.38
N GLY A 149 -54.37 -13.46 -66.13
CA GLY A 149 -55.81 -13.48 -65.87
C GLY A 149 -56.63 -14.26 -66.91
N PHE A 150 -56.26 -14.17 -68.19
CA PHE A 150 -56.91 -14.93 -69.27
C PHE A 150 -56.57 -16.43 -69.23
N CYS A 151 -55.29 -16.77 -69.14
CA CYS A 151 -54.83 -18.16 -69.09
C CYS A 151 -55.34 -18.88 -67.84
N ARG A 152 -55.47 -18.18 -66.71
CA ARG A 152 -56.12 -18.68 -65.49
C ARG A 152 -57.56 -19.11 -65.73
N GLN A 153 -58.33 -18.28 -66.43
CA GLN A 153 -59.73 -18.59 -66.73
C GLN A 153 -59.85 -19.77 -67.71
N ALA A 154 -59.00 -19.81 -68.74
CA ALA A 154 -58.94 -20.94 -69.67
C ALA A 154 -58.56 -22.24 -68.94
N HIS A 155 -57.55 -22.18 -68.06
CA HIS A 155 -57.09 -23.30 -67.23
C HIS A 155 -58.20 -23.86 -66.33
N ARG A 156 -59.05 -23.00 -65.75
CA ARG A 156 -60.20 -23.45 -64.94
C ARG A 156 -61.36 -24.01 -65.76
N ARG A 157 -61.49 -23.64 -67.04
CA ARG A 157 -62.58 -24.08 -67.91
C ARG A 157 -62.31 -25.43 -68.59
N GLN A 158 -61.05 -25.83 -68.67
CA GLN A 158 -60.68 -27.12 -69.23
C GLN A 158 -61.01 -28.27 -68.27
N LYS A 159 -61.70 -29.30 -68.76
CA LYS A 159 -62.18 -30.44 -67.96
C LYS A 159 -61.06 -31.15 -67.17
N ARG A 160 -59.82 -31.12 -67.66
CA ARG A 160 -58.65 -31.77 -67.04
C ARG A 160 -57.98 -30.95 -65.93
N THR A 161 -58.17 -29.63 -65.91
CA THR A 161 -57.46 -28.70 -65.01
C THR A 161 -58.41 -27.84 -64.18
N ALA A 162 -59.72 -28.02 -64.34
CA ALA A 162 -60.78 -27.29 -63.62
C ALA A 162 -60.72 -27.46 -62.09
N SER A 163 -60.27 -28.62 -61.61
CA SER A 163 -60.12 -28.94 -60.18
C SER A 163 -58.78 -28.50 -59.60
N HIS A 164 -57.88 -27.93 -60.41
CA HIS A 164 -56.56 -27.55 -59.93
C HIS A 164 -56.65 -26.31 -59.04
N SER A 165 -55.97 -26.36 -57.88
CA SER A 165 -55.79 -25.19 -57.03
C SER A 165 -54.96 -24.13 -57.76
N VAL A 166 -55.45 -22.89 -57.78
CA VAL A 166 -54.80 -21.74 -58.40
C VAL A 166 -54.83 -20.58 -57.42
N GLN A 167 -53.65 -20.15 -56.97
CA GLN A 167 -53.44 -19.10 -55.96
C GLN A 167 -52.93 -17.82 -56.59
N ALA A 168 -53.28 -16.65 -56.05
CA ALA A 168 -52.73 -15.39 -56.52
C ALA A 168 -51.25 -15.27 -56.14
N VAL A 169 -50.43 -14.72 -57.03
CA VAL A 169 -48.99 -14.54 -56.78
C VAL A 169 -48.74 -13.63 -55.56
N GLU A 170 -49.59 -12.63 -55.35
CA GLU A 170 -49.52 -11.71 -54.20
C GLU A 170 -49.83 -12.41 -52.85
N GLU A 171 -50.80 -13.33 -52.84
CA GLU A 171 -51.13 -14.12 -51.65
C GLU A 171 -50.02 -15.11 -51.28
N LEU A 172 -49.33 -15.65 -52.30
CA LEU A 172 -48.13 -16.49 -52.10
C LEU A 172 -46.98 -15.68 -51.49
N LYS A 173 -46.80 -14.42 -51.91
CA LYS A 173 -45.82 -13.49 -51.31
C LYS A 173 -46.14 -13.20 -49.84
N ALA A 174 -47.42 -13.00 -49.50
CA ALA A 174 -47.83 -12.69 -48.13
C ALA A 174 -47.76 -13.89 -47.16
N ARG A 175 -47.94 -15.12 -47.66
CA ARG A 175 -47.94 -16.34 -46.82
C ARG A 175 -46.55 -16.94 -46.60
N GLY A 176 -45.56 -16.61 -47.45
CA GLY A 176 -44.17 -17.07 -47.30
C GLY A 176 -43.99 -18.59 -47.34
N ARG A 177 -44.96 -19.35 -47.86
CA ARG A 177 -44.92 -20.82 -47.91
C ARG A 177 -45.46 -21.32 -49.22
N LEU A 178 -44.69 -22.17 -49.90
CA LEU A 178 -45.11 -22.88 -51.09
C LEU A 178 -45.39 -24.33 -50.72
N CYS A 179 -46.56 -24.84 -51.09
CA CYS A 179 -46.86 -26.27 -50.94
C CYS A 179 -46.51 -26.97 -52.25
N ARG A 180 -45.22 -27.06 -52.58
CA ARG A 180 -44.78 -27.79 -53.77
C ARG A 180 -44.72 -29.28 -53.44
N PRO A 181 -45.21 -30.16 -54.32
CA PRO A 181 -45.02 -31.59 -54.13
C PRO A 181 -43.54 -31.93 -54.21
N VAL A 182 -43.05 -32.73 -53.26
CA VAL A 182 -41.67 -33.23 -53.29
C VAL A 182 -41.62 -34.42 -54.24
N LEU A 183 -40.82 -34.28 -55.30
CA LEU A 183 -40.69 -35.28 -56.36
C LEU A 183 -39.56 -36.27 -56.06
N CYS A 184 -39.73 -37.50 -56.53
CA CYS A 184 -38.73 -38.55 -56.37
C CYS A 184 -37.53 -38.33 -57.30
N SER A 185 -36.31 -38.41 -56.77
CA SER A 185 -35.08 -38.28 -57.56
C SER A 185 -34.88 -39.41 -58.58
N LEU A 186 -35.40 -40.62 -58.32
CA LEU A 186 -35.36 -41.75 -59.25
C LEU A 186 -36.50 -41.72 -60.27
N HIS A 187 -37.63 -41.13 -59.90
CA HIS A 187 -38.83 -41.03 -60.73
C HIS A 187 -39.32 -39.58 -60.76
N PRO A 188 -38.74 -38.72 -61.62
CA PRO A 188 -38.94 -37.27 -61.56
C PRO A 188 -40.39 -36.78 -61.70
N ALA A 189 -41.28 -37.60 -62.27
CA ALA A 189 -42.70 -37.29 -62.43
C ALA A 189 -43.59 -37.80 -61.27
N GLN A 190 -43.00 -38.45 -60.24
CA GLN A 190 -43.75 -39.10 -59.15
C GLN A 190 -43.50 -38.40 -57.82
N GLU A 191 -44.58 -38.12 -57.10
CA GLU A 191 -44.54 -37.48 -55.78
C GLU A 191 -44.22 -38.48 -54.66
N LEU A 192 -43.46 -38.03 -53.67
CA LEU A 192 -43.16 -38.79 -52.45
C LEU A 192 -44.36 -38.77 -51.49
N ARG A 193 -45.29 -39.71 -51.68
CA ARG A 193 -46.55 -39.79 -50.91
C ARG A 193 -46.58 -40.91 -49.87
N LEU A 194 -45.62 -41.83 -49.90
CA LEU A 194 -45.50 -42.93 -48.96
C LEU A 194 -44.25 -42.77 -48.09
N PHE A 195 -44.23 -43.43 -46.94
CA PHE A 195 -43.10 -43.49 -46.03
C PHE A 195 -42.76 -44.94 -45.73
N CYS A 196 -41.52 -45.34 -46.01
CA CYS A 196 -41.01 -46.68 -45.79
C CYS A 196 -40.41 -46.79 -44.38
N GLN A 197 -41.11 -47.43 -43.45
CA GLN A 197 -40.70 -47.48 -42.04
C GLN A 197 -39.32 -48.14 -41.81
N PRO A 198 -38.99 -49.28 -42.46
CA PRO A 198 -37.68 -49.91 -42.26
C PRO A 198 -36.49 -49.10 -42.80
N CYS A 199 -36.73 -48.21 -43.76
CA CYS A 199 -35.69 -47.39 -44.40
C CYS A 199 -35.67 -45.93 -43.90
N ASP A 200 -36.63 -45.55 -43.06
CA ASP A 200 -36.82 -44.19 -42.54
C ASP A 200 -36.81 -43.11 -43.63
N LEU A 201 -37.37 -43.41 -44.81
CA LEU A 201 -37.32 -42.55 -46.01
C LEU A 201 -38.71 -42.40 -46.67
N PRO A 202 -39.06 -41.18 -47.15
CA PRO A 202 -40.22 -40.99 -48.01
C PRO A 202 -39.98 -41.57 -49.42
N VAL A 203 -40.95 -42.29 -49.96
CA VAL A 203 -40.87 -42.99 -51.26
C VAL A 203 -42.10 -42.70 -52.12
N CYS A 204 -41.93 -42.73 -53.45
CA CYS A 204 -43.07 -42.66 -54.38
C CYS A 204 -43.69 -44.04 -54.60
N LEU A 205 -44.84 -44.09 -55.29
CA LEU A 205 -45.55 -45.33 -55.59
C LEU A 205 -44.68 -46.32 -56.40
N GLU A 206 -43.90 -45.82 -57.35
CA GLU A 206 -43.02 -46.66 -58.18
C GLU A 206 -41.85 -47.24 -57.36
N CYS A 207 -41.24 -46.44 -56.47
CA CYS A 207 -40.19 -46.94 -55.56
C CYS A 207 -40.73 -48.00 -54.59
N ALA A 208 -41.95 -47.82 -54.06
CA ALA A 208 -42.60 -48.82 -53.23
C ALA A 208 -42.84 -50.13 -53.99
N ALA A 209 -43.20 -50.04 -55.28
CA ALA A 209 -43.47 -51.19 -56.13
C ALA A 209 -42.20 -51.86 -56.70
N THR A 210 -41.02 -51.25 -56.63
CA THR A 210 -39.79 -51.75 -57.25
C THR A 210 -38.69 -52.04 -56.24
N LEU A 211 -38.24 -51.02 -55.52
CA LEU A 211 -37.09 -51.06 -54.60
C LEU A 211 -37.48 -51.44 -53.17
N HIS A 212 -38.74 -51.17 -52.78
CA HIS A 212 -39.23 -51.39 -51.42
C HIS A 212 -40.43 -52.36 -51.37
N ARG A 213 -40.47 -53.34 -52.29
CA ARG A 213 -41.58 -54.29 -52.46
C ARG A 213 -41.99 -54.99 -51.17
N ASP A 214 -41.01 -55.42 -50.39
CA ASP A 214 -41.21 -56.20 -49.16
C ASP A 214 -41.21 -55.32 -47.90
N HIS A 215 -41.12 -54.00 -48.04
CA HIS A 215 -41.09 -53.07 -46.92
C HIS A 215 -42.47 -52.50 -46.61
N ARG A 216 -42.69 -52.23 -45.32
CA ARG A 216 -43.93 -51.60 -44.87
C ARG A 216 -43.95 -50.10 -45.21
N CYS A 217 -44.60 -49.78 -46.32
CA CYS A 217 -44.83 -48.41 -46.78
C CYS A 217 -46.24 -47.93 -46.39
N ARG A 218 -46.34 -46.82 -45.65
CA ARG A 218 -47.62 -46.20 -45.27
C ARG A 218 -47.77 -44.82 -45.92
N PRO A 219 -49.00 -44.30 -46.15
CA PRO A 219 -49.18 -42.92 -46.60
C PRO A 219 -48.51 -41.93 -45.63
N ALA A 220 -47.75 -40.97 -46.18
CA ALA A 220 -46.97 -40.03 -45.37
C ALA A 220 -47.85 -39.21 -44.40
N HIS A 221 -49.06 -38.85 -44.83
CA HIS A 221 -50.01 -38.11 -44.00
C HIS A 221 -50.53 -38.89 -42.78
N ASP A 222 -50.50 -40.23 -42.81
CA ASP A 222 -50.94 -41.07 -41.68
C ASP A 222 -49.87 -41.18 -40.58
N VAL A 223 -48.61 -40.92 -40.91
CA VAL A 223 -47.46 -41.10 -39.99
C VAL A 223 -46.81 -39.79 -39.58
N ILE A 224 -47.01 -38.71 -40.34
CA ILE A 224 -46.34 -37.42 -40.12
C ILE A 224 -46.66 -36.82 -38.75
N ASP A 225 -47.87 -37.02 -38.23
CA ASP A 225 -48.25 -36.48 -36.93
C ASP A 225 -47.38 -37.07 -35.82
N HIS A 226 -47.15 -38.39 -35.83
CA HIS A 226 -46.31 -39.05 -34.82
C HIS A 226 -44.84 -38.62 -34.89
N HIS A 227 -44.26 -38.58 -36.09
CA HIS A 227 -42.86 -38.14 -36.26
C HIS A 227 -42.71 -36.64 -35.96
N GLY A 228 -43.68 -35.83 -36.37
CA GLY A 228 -43.75 -34.40 -36.10
C GLY A 228 -43.95 -34.07 -34.62
N ASP A 229 -44.78 -34.83 -33.91
CA ASP A 229 -45.01 -34.69 -32.46
C ASP A 229 -43.74 -34.95 -31.67
N ARG A 230 -42.91 -35.93 -32.08
CA ARG A 230 -41.62 -36.19 -31.42
C ARG A 230 -40.66 -35.00 -31.56
N ILE A 231 -40.60 -34.36 -32.74
CA ILE A 231 -39.80 -33.15 -32.94
C ILE A 231 -40.39 -31.98 -32.14
N ARG A 232 -41.72 -31.80 -32.16
CA ARG A 232 -42.41 -30.77 -31.36
C ARG A 232 -42.17 -30.94 -29.87
N GLU A 233 -42.16 -32.16 -29.34
CA GLU A 233 -41.85 -32.44 -27.94
C GLU A 233 -40.42 -32.01 -27.59
N LEU A 234 -39.43 -32.43 -28.39
CA LEU A 234 -38.03 -32.06 -28.16
C LEU A 234 -37.84 -30.53 -28.21
N VAL A 235 -38.41 -29.86 -29.20
CA VAL A 235 -38.27 -28.40 -29.38
C VAL A 235 -39.03 -27.64 -28.28
N SER A 236 -40.34 -27.88 -28.14
CA SER A 236 -41.21 -27.07 -27.28
C SER A 236 -41.08 -27.42 -25.80
N VAL A 237 -40.90 -28.71 -25.46
CA VAL A 237 -40.88 -29.15 -24.06
C VAL A 237 -39.47 -29.12 -23.48
N ARG A 238 -38.44 -29.52 -24.25
CA ARG A 238 -37.08 -29.65 -23.71
C ARG A 238 -36.17 -28.48 -24.04
N LEU A 239 -36.11 -28.09 -25.32
CA LEU A 239 -35.11 -27.12 -25.78
C LEU A 239 -35.54 -25.68 -25.56
N ARG A 240 -36.81 -25.31 -25.80
CA ARG A 240 -37.32 -23.95 -25.58
C ARG A 240 -37.12 -23.45 -24.14
N PRO A 241 -37.54 -24.18 -23.08
CA PRO A 241 -37.29 -23.71 -21.72
C PRO A 241 -35.80 -23.70 -21.36
N ARG A 242 -34.99 -24.56 -21.99
CA ARG A 242 -33.54 -24.55 -21.79
C ARG A 242 -32.90 -23.32 -22.43
N LEU A 243 -33.36 -22.90 -23.60
CA LEU A 243 -32.93 -21.68 -24.27
C LEU A 243 -33.22 -20.46 -23.40
N GLU A 244 -34.46 -20.30 -22.94
CA GLU A 244 -34.87 -19.18 -22.08
C GLU A 244 -34.01 -19.09 -20.80
N ARG A 245 -33.74 -20.24 -20.14
CA ARG A 245 -32.84 -20.25 -18.97
C ARG A 245 -31.40 -19.84 -19.30
N LEU A 246 -30.89 -20.20 -20.48
CA LEU A 246 -29.54 -19.81 -20.90
C LEU A 246 -29.48 -18.31 -21.20
N GLU A 247 -30.48 -17.77 -21.89
CA GLU A 247 -30.62 -16.33 -22.17
C GLU A 247 -30.72 -15.53 -20.87
N GLU A 248 -31.56 -15.95 -19.92
CA GLU A 248 -31.64 -15.32 -18.59
C GLU A 248 -30.31 -15.40 -17.84
N SER A 249 -29.61 -16.53 -17.93
CA SER A 249 -28.32 -16.71 -17.24
C SER A 249 -27.26 -15.79 -17.84
N LEU A 250 -27.25 -15.62 -19.16
CA LEU A 250 -26.36 -14.70 -19.85
C LEU A 250 -26.65 -13.25 -19.43
N GLN A 251 -27.91 -12.84 -19.45
CA GLN A 251 -28.33 -11.51 -19.01
C GLN A 251 -27.93 -11.25 -17.54
N LYS A 252 -28.08 -12.24 -16.65
CA LYS A 252 -27.63 -12.13 -15.25
C LYS A 252 -26.12 -11.94 -15.15
N VAL A 253 -25.34 -12.62 -15.98
CA VAL A 253 -23.87 -12.46 -16.02
C VAL A 253 -23.49 -11.06 -16.51
N GLU A 254 -24.14 -10.56 -17.56
CA GLU A 254 -23.92 -9.20 -18.09
C GLU A 254 -24.23 -8.13 -17.04
N ILE A 255 -25.40 -8.18 -16.39
CA ILE A 255 -25.77 -7.27 -15.31
C ILE A 255 -24.76 -7.38 -14.15
N SER A 256 -24.34 -8.59 -13.80
CA SER A 256 -23.34 -8.79 -12.75
C SER A 256 -22.00 -8.15 -13.12
N GLN A 257 -21.57 -8.25 -14.37
CA GLN A 257 -20.34 -7.65 -14.87
C GLN A 257 -20.39 -6.12 -14.82
N GLU A 258 -21.51 -5.52 -15.27
CA GLU A 258 -21.73 -4.07 -15.16
C GLU A 258 -21.72 -3.61 -13.70
N SER A 259 -22.42 -4.33 -12.82
CA SER A 259 -22.46 -4.00 -11.40
C SER A 259 -21.08 -4.08 -10.72
N LEU A 260 -20.25 -5.04 -11.14
CA LEU A 260 -18.88 -5.17 -10.67
C LEU A 260 -18.05 -3.98 -11.15
N GLN A 261 -18.18 -3.59 -12.42
CA GLN A 261 -17.47 -2.45 -12.99
C GLN A 261 -17.81 -1.16 -12.23
N VAL A 262 -19.10 -0.88 -12.01
CA VAL A 262 -19.56 0.29 -11.23
C VAL A 262 -18.98 0.27 -9.81
N ARG A 263 -18.93 -0.89 -9.16
CA ARG A 263 -18.36 -1.01 -7.80
C ARG A 263 -16.85 -0.75 -7.80
N VAL A 264 -16.12 -1.29 -8.77
CA VAL A 264 -14.67 -1.06 -8.91
C VAL A 264 -14.40 0.43 -9.11
N ASP A 265 -15.15 1.09 -9.98
CA ASP A 265 -15.00 2.53 -10.23
C ASP A 265 -15.35 3.38 -9.01
N ALA A 266 -16.39 3.03 -8.27
CA ALA A 266 -16.77 3.67 -7.01
C ALA A 266 -15.65 3.55 -5.96
N THR A 267 -15.16 2.34 -5.70
CA THR A 267 -14.06 2.12 -4.74
C THR A 267 -12.77 2.81 -5.18
N ALA A 268 -12.45 2.83 -6.48
CA ALA A 268 -11.31 3.57 -7.00
C ALA A 268 -11.45 5.08 -6.74
N ASN A 269 -12.65 5.63 -6.84
CA ASN A 269 -12.92 7.04 -6.53
C ASN A 269 -12.79 7.34 -5.03
N GLU A 270 -13.25 6.44 -4.15
CA GLU A 270 -13.07 6.54 -2.70
C GLU A 270 -11.58 6.58 -2.32
N ILE A 271 -10.77 5.66 -2.88
CA ILE A 271 -9.31 5.62 -2.66
C ILE A 271 -8.67 6.95 -3.09
N ARG A 272 -9.00 7.43 -4.30
CA ARG A 272 -8.47 8.71 -4.81
C ARG A 272 -8.90 9.90 -3.94
N ALA A 273 -10.15 9.90 -3.45
CA ALA A 273 -10.65 10.96 -2.59
C ALA A 273 -9.92 10.99 -1.24
N PHE A 274 -9.72 9.82 -0.62
CA PHE A 274 -8.94 9.68 0.61
C PHE A 274 -7.49 10.16 0.41
N ALA A 275 -6.83 9.74 -0.67
CA ALA A 275 -5.45 10.14 -0.96
C ALA A 275 -5.31 11.66 -1.14
N ARG A 276 -6.26 12.30 -1.85
CA ARG A 276 -6.29 13.77 -1.99
C ARG A 276 -6.53 14.47 -0.66
N GLY A 277 -7.45 13.96 0.17
CA GLY A 277 -7.70 14.50 1.50
C GLY A 277 -6.46 14.42 2.39
N TYR A 278 -5.79 13.26 2.41
CA TYR A 278 -4.55 13.08 3.17
C TYR A 278 -3.43 14.01 2.69
N ALA A 279 -3.25 14.15 1.37
CA ALA A 279 -2.26 15.07 0.80
C ALA A 279 -2.55 16.54 1.19
N SER A 280 -3.81 16.97 1.10
CA SER A 280 -4.25 18.31 1.53
C SER A 280 -3.94 18.55 3.02
N ALA A 281 -4.27 17.58 3.89
CA ALA A 281 -3.98 17.69 5.31
C ALA A 281 -2.47 17.79 5.60
N VAL A 282 -1.64 17.04 4.87
CA VAL A 282 -0.17 17.12 4.99
C VAL A 282 0.36 18.47 4.50
N GLU A 283 -0.14 19.00 3.39
CA GLU A 283 0.22 20.32 2.88
C GLU A 283 -0.20 21.44 3.85
N ALA A 284 -1.42 21.39 4.38
CA ALA A 284 -1.91 22.32 5.39
C ALA A 284 -1.03 22.28 6.67
N HIS A 285 -0.66 21.08 7.13
CA HIS A 285 0.27 20.92 8.25
C HIS A 285 1.64 21.51 7.96
N CYS A 286 2.18 21.29 6.75
CA CYS A 286 3.45 21.87 6.30
C CYS A 286 3.41 23.40 6.37
N LEU A 287 2.36 24.04 5.82
CA LEU A 287 2.18 25.48 5.87
C LEU A 287 2.07 26.01 7.30
N SER A 288 1.36 25.30 8.17
CA SER A 288 1.25 25.64 9.60
C SER A 288 2.61 25.62 10.30
N LEU A 289 3.42 24.57 10.06
CA LEU A 289 4.78 24.47 10.61
C LEU A 289 5.69 25.60 10.10
N LEU A 290 5.64 25.92 8.81
CA LEU A 290 6.42 27.03 8.25
C LEU A 290 5.99 28.37 8.84
N HIS A 291 4.70 28.59 9.04
CA HIS A 291 4.20 29.78 9.72
C HIS A 291 4.71 29.88 11.15
N ARG A 292 4.64 28.78 11.92
CA ARG A 292 5.18 28.69 13.29
C ARG A 292 6.68 28.97 13.33
N LEU A 293 7.45 28.50 12.35
CA LEU A 293 8.88 28.75 12.25
C LEU A 293 9.17 30.24 12.02
N GLU A 294 8.38 30.88 11.16
CA GLU A 294 8.47 32.32 10.89
C GLU A 294 8.13 33.17 12.12
N GLU A 295 7.10 32.79 12.88
CA GLU A 295 6.79 33.43 14.17
C GLU A 295 7.97 33.35 15.14
N LEU A 296 8.58 32.16 15.29
CA LEU A 296 9.76 31.97 16.14
C LEU A 296 10.94 32.83 15.68
N ARG A 297 11.16 32.92 14.36
CA ARG A 297 12.20 33.78 13.76
C ARG A 297 11.98 35.24 14.13
N VAL A 298 10.75 35.74 13.96
CA VAL A 298 10.40 37.14 14.28
C VAL A 298 10.58 37.41 15.77
N GLN A 299 10.11 36.52 16.63
CA GLN A 299 10.24 36.65 18.09
C GLN A 299 11.71 36.73 18.53
N ARG A 300 12.56 35.80 18.08
CA ARG A 300 14.00 35.79 18.43
C ARG A 300 14.74 36.99 17.88
N ARG A 301 14.47 37.37 16.63
CA ARG A 301 15.06 38.58 16.02
C ARG A 301 14.72 39.83 16.82
N ASN A 302 13.47 39.97 17.27
CA ASN A 302 13.05 41.11 18.07
C ASN A 302 13.76 41.14 19.44
N HIS A 303 13.94 39.98 20.08
CA HIS A 303 14.72 39.88 21.32
C HIS A 303 16.17 40.32 21.13
N LEU A 304 16.84 39.84 20.08
CA LEU A 304 18.21 40.24 19.74
C LEU A 304 18.31 41.74 19.41
N HIS A 305 17.32 42.30 18.71
CA HIS A 305 17.27 43.74 18.44
C HIS A 305 17.15 44.57 19.72
N LEU A 306 16.32 44.13 20.68
CA LEU A 306 16.18 44.79 21.98
C LEU A 306 17.49 44.72 22.77
N GLN A 307 18.10 43.53 22.87
CA GLN A 307 19.40 43.36 23.53
C GLN A 307 20.48 44.25 22.91
N ARG A 308 20.55 44.29 21.57
CA ARG A 308 21.47 45.18 20.86
C ARG A 308 21.25 46.64 21.22
N ALA A 309 20.00 47.11 21.23
CA ALA A 309 19.69 48.49 21.59
C ALA A 309 20.09 48.82 23.03
N GLN A 310 19.85 47.90 23.97
CA GLN A 310 20.25 48.04 25.37
C GLN A 310 21.77 48.14 25.52
N LEU A 311 22.53 47.26 24.85
CA LEU A 311 23.99 47.28 24.86
C LEU A 311 24.55 48.54 24.20
N GLN A 312 23.96 48.99 23.09
CA GLN A 312 24.36 50.25 22.43
C GLN A 312 24.14 51.46 23.33
N GLN A 313 23.00 51.53 24.03
CA GLN A 313 22.74 52.61 24.98
C GLN A 313 23.71 52.57 26.17
N ALA A 314 23.95 51.38 26.74
CA ALA A 314 24.91 51.22 27.83
C ALA A 314 26.33 51.63 27.40
N LEU A 315 26.74 51.28 26.18
CA LEU A 315 28.02 51.69 25.61
C LEU A 315 28.14 53.20 25.49
N LEU A 316 27.11 53.88 24.96
CA LEU A 316 27.08 55.35 24.85
C LEU A 316 27.15 56.01 26.24
N ASP A 317 26.39 55.50 27.21
CA ASP A 317 26.34 56.00 28.58
C ASP A 317 27.72 55.89 29.27
N VAL A 318 28.37 54.73 29.18
CA VAL A 318 29.69 54.48 29.77
C VAL A 318 30.75 55.32 29.06
N ARG A 319 30.79 55.26 27.72
CA ARG A 319 31.77 55.99 26.91
C ARG A 319 31.69 57.49 27.16
N GLY A 320 30.50 58.09 27.11
CA GLY A 320 30.32 59.52 27.35
C GLY A 320 30.70 59.94 28.77
N SER A 321 30.43 59.10 29.77
CA SER A 321 30.80 59.38 31.16
C SER A 321 32.32 59.30 31.38
N VAL A 322 32.99 58.34 30.73
CA VAL A 322 34.45 58.20 30.76
C VAL A 322 35.13 59.37 30.04
N GLU A 323 34.72 59.68 28.80
CA GLU A 323 35.28 60.79 28.01
C GLU A 323 35.13 62.15 28.72
N PHE A 324 34.01 62.37 29.41
CA PHE A 324 33.81 63.57 30.23
C PHE A 324 34.77 63.61 31.43
N ALA A 325 34.88 62.50 32.17
CA ALA A 325 35.75 62.42 33.34
C ALA A 325 37.23 62.59 32.97
N GLU A 326 37.69 61.96 31.88
CA GLU A 326 39.05 62.11 31.36
C GLU A 326 39.34 63.55 30.95
N ARG A 327 38.40 64.22 30.26
CA ARG A 327 38.56 65.62 29.86
C ARG A 327 38.62 66.57 31.05
N LEU A 328 37.74 66.36 32.04
CA LEU A 328 37.72 67.13 33.28
C LEU A 328 39.04 67.02 34.04
N LEU A 329 39.61 65.81 34.11
CA LEU A 329 40.89 65.56 34.78
C LEU A 329 42.11 66.04 33.98
N SER A 330 42.04 66.05 32.65
CA SER A 330 43.17 66.43 31.80
C SER A 330 43.30 67.94 31.60
N CYS A 331 42.18 68.65 31.50
CA CYS A 331 42.16 70.06 31.11
C CYS A 331 41.52 71.01 32.13
N GLY A 332 40.84 70.50 33.16
CA GLY A 332 40.12 71.31 34.14
C GLY A 332 41.04 71.95 35.17
N SER A 333 40.71 73.17 35.60
CA SER A 333 41.34 73.79 36.77
C SER A 333 40.87 73.13 38.08
N ASP A 334 41.64 73.29 39.16
CA ASP A 334 41.29 72.74 40.48
C ASP A 334 39.87 73.11 40.94
N ALA A 335 39.44 74.36 40.68
CA ALA A 335 38.11 74.85 41.03
C ALA A 335 37.00 74.20 40.18
N GLU A 336 37.21 74.04 38.87
CA GLU A 336 36.24 73.38 37.97
C GLU A 336 36.09 71.89 38.33
N ILE A 337 37.20 71.20 38.60
CA ILE A 337 37.21 69.80 39.04
C ILE A 337 36.41 69.64 40.34
N LEU A 338 36.67 70.48 41.35
CA LEU A 338 35.96 70.42 42.62
C LEU A 338 34.47 70.75 42.48
N SER A 339 34.11 71.67 41.57
CA SER A 339 32.70 72.01 41.30
C SER A 339 31.92 70.85 40.66
N ALA A 340 32.55 70.11 39.74
CA ALA A 340 31.93 69.00 39.00
C ALA A 340 32.13 67.62 39.69
N LYS A 341 33.00 67.52 40.69
CA LYS A 341 33.32 66.30 41.45
C LYS A 341 32.06 65.53 41.87
N GLY A 342 31.13 66.21 42.54
CA GLY A 342 29.99 65.56 43.18
C GLY A 342 28.99 64.94 42.19
N VAL A 343 28.83 65.52 41.00
CA VAL A 343 27.96 64.96 39.95
C VAL A 343 28.68 63.84 39.18
N THR A 344 29.97 64.01 38.91
CA THR A 344 30.80 63.04 38.18
C THR A 344 30.96 61.75 38.98
N LEU A 345 31.33 61.85 40.27
CA LEU A 345 31.46 60.69 41.16
C LEU A 345 30.14 59.92 41.26
N ARG A 346 29.01 60.61 41.51
CA ARG A 346 27.71 59.93 41.61
C ARG A 346 27.35 59.17 40.33
N ARG A 347 27.59 59.75 39.16
CA ARG A 347 27.31 59.09 37.88
C ARG A 347 28.22 57.88 37.64
N LEU A 348 29.53 58.03 37.86
CA LEU A 348 30.50 56.95 37.67
C LEU A 348 30.29 55.81 38.67
N THR A 349 30.05 56.11 39.95
CA THR A 349 29.73 55.11 40.97
C THR A 349 28.43 54.37 40.61
N SER A 350 27.38 55.07 40.17
CA SER A 350 26.14 54.43 39.71
C SER A 350 26.35 53.52 38.49
N LEU A 351 27.25 53.88 37.56
CA LEU A 351 27.59 53.03 36.42
C LEU A 351 28.41 51.81 36.84
N ALA A 352 29.34 51.97 37.77
CA ALA A 352 30.17 50.88 38.30
C ALA A 352 29.35 49.87 39.11
N GLU A 353 28.41 50.34 39.94
CA GLU A 353 27.53 49.49 40.76
C GLU A 353 26.48 48.74 39.92
N ARG A 354 26.09 49.26 38.75
CA ARG A 354 25.16 48.56 37.84
C ARG A 354 25.79 47.37 37.11
N GLY A 355 27.08 47.09 37.31
CA GLY A 355 27.76 45.96 36.67
C GLY A 355 27.77 46.10 35.14
N CYS A 356 28.50 47.09 34.64
CA CYS A 356 28.72 47.26 33.19
C CYS A 356 29.85 46.37 32.64
N ASP A 357 30.31 45.37 33.39
CA ASP A 357 31.19 44.34 32.84
C ASP A 357 30.32 43.32 32.09
N PRO A 358 30.46 43.18 30.75
CA PRO A 358 30.05 41.96 30.10
C PRO A 358 31.01 40.87 30.60
N HIS A 359 30.69 40.26 31.74
CA HIS A 359 31.33 39.01 32.11
C HIS A 359 31.13 38.06 30.91
N PRO A 360 32.12 37.23 30.52
CA PRO A 360 31.98 36.30 29.39
C PRO A 360 30.76 35.37 29.49
N ALA A 361 30.09 35.32 30.65
CA ALA A 361 28.84 34.61 30.91
C ALA A 361 27.54 35.41 30.63
N ALA A 362 27.61 36.74 30.44
CA ALA A 362 26.45 37.61 30.20
C ALA A 362 26.23 37.95 28.72
N VAL A 363 27.26 37.77 27.88
CA VAL A 363 27.03 37.54 26.45
C VAL A 363 26.55 36.10 26.36
N VAL A 364 25.22 35.93 26.28
CA VAL A 364 24.62 34.66 25.89
C VAL A 364 25.45 34.14 24.71
N PRO A 365 25.97 32.89 24.74
CA PRO A 365 26.66 32.33 23.58
C PRO A 365 25.77 32.59 22.36
N PRO A 366 26.34 33.00 21.21
CA PRO A 366 25.54 33.36 20.04
C PRO A 366 24.45 32.32 19.90
N ASP A 367 23.17 32.74 19.93
CA ASP A 367 22.05 31.84 19.64
C ASP A 367 22.32 31.36 18.21
N ASP A 368 22.98 30.22 18.13
CA ASP A 368 23.48 29.57 16.93
C ASP A 368 22.34 28.96 16.12
N GLY A 369 21.10 29.17 16.56
CA GLY A 369 19.90 28.61 15.97
C GLY A 369 19.69 27.14 16.34
N SER A 370 20.60 26.52 17.11
CA SER A 370 20.60 25.09 17.44
C SER A 370 19.38 24.62 18.23
N SER A 371 18.66 25.55 18.83
CA SER A 371 17.46 25.27 19.63
C SER A 371 16.16 25.21 18.82
N ILE A 372 16.16 25.52 17.52
CA ILE A 372 15.01 25.32 16.63
C ILE A 372 15.29 24.15 15.69
N TYR A 373 14.52 23.08 15.80
CA TYR A 373 14.67 21.93 14.91
C TYR A 373 13.34 21.21 14.67
N PHE A 374 13.29 20.47 13.57
CA PHE A 374 12.13 19.69 13.15
C PHE A 374 12.23 18.23 13.59
N MET A 375 11.15 17.67 14.12
CA MET A 375 11.04 16.29 14.57
C MET A 375 10.04 15.52 13.67
N PRO A 376 10.48 14.94 12.55
CA PRO A 376 9.60 14.44 11.48
C PRO A 376 8.72 13.25 11.86
N ARG A 377 9.05 12.54 12.94
CA ARG A 377 8.35 11.31 13.35
C ARG A 377 7.44 11.50 14.57
N GLU A 378 7.43 12.68 15.16
CA GLU A 378 6.64 12.94 16.36
C GLU A 378 5.18 13.19 15.97
N PRO A 379 4.20 12.60 16.69
CA PRO A 379 2.80 12.81 16.39
C PRO A 379 2.41 14.27 16.61
N ALA A 380 1.82 14.89 15.59
CA ALA A 380 1.37 16.28 15.62
C ALA A 380 -0.16 16.41 15.84
N GLY A 381 -0.84 15.29 16.08
CA GLY A 381 -2.30 15.23 16.23
C GLY A 381 -2.99 15.00 14.90
N GLU A 382 -4.19 15.57 14.76
CA GLU A 382 -5.02 15.42 13.56
C GLU A 382 -5.24 16.78 12.86
N VAL A 383 -5.13 16.78 11.53
CA VAL A 383 -5.44 17.92 10.66
C VAL A 383 -6.50 17.45 9.68
N GLU A 384 -7.64 18.13 9.63
CA GLU A 384 -8.79 17.76 8.79
C GLU A 384 -9.26 16.30 8.98
N GLY A 385 -9.09 15.76 10.19
CA GLY A 385 -9.43 14.38 10.54
C GLY A 385 -8.40 13.33 10.12
N TYR A 386 -7.24 13.75 9.62
CA TYR A 386 -6.12 12.86 9.27
C TYR A 386 -4.99 12.97 10.30
N PRO A 387 -4.43 11.84 10.77
CA PRO A 387 -3.28 11.85 11.66
C PRO A 387 -2.04 12.33 10.91
N VAL A 388 -1.39 13.35 11.47
CA VAL A 388 -0.17 13.94 10.91
C VAL A 388 1.00 13.81 11.89
N VAL A 389 2.21 13.79 11.33
CA VAL A 389 3.47 13.72 12.07
C VAL A 389 4.36 14.90 11.69
N GLY A 390 5.31 15.24 12.55
CA GLY A 390 6.21 16.37 12.35
C GLY A 390 5.86 17.53 13.26
N VAL A 391 6.71 17.81 14.24
CA VAL A 391 6.55 19.00 15.10
C VAL A 391 7.85 19.81 15.13
N ILE A 392 7.73 21.13 15.36
CA ILE A 392 8.89 22.00 15.59
C ILE A 392 9.12 22.08 17.10
N ASN A 393 10.33 21.73 17.54
CA ASN A 393 10.75 22.04 18.91
C ASN A 393 11.52 23.35 18.93
N SER A 394 11.22 24.19 19.91
CA SER A 394 11.89 25.48 20.16
C SER A 394 12.25 25.67 21.64
N ARG A 395 12.11 24.62 22.46
CA ARG A 395 12.38 24.67 23.90
C ARG A 395 13.88 24.89 24.14
N THR A 396 14.19 25.92 24.90
CA THR A 396 15.54 26.24 25.36
C THR A 396 15.75 25.74 26.78
N VAL A 397 17.00 25.39 27.11
CA VAL A 397 17.36 25.06 28.49
C VAL A 397 17.16 26.27 29.41
N ASP A 398 16.53 26.04 30.56
CA ASP A 398 16.49 26.98 31.67
C ASP A 398 17.50 26.52 32.73
N VAL A 399 18.63 27.23 32.79
CA VAL A 399 19.75 26.92 33.69
C VAL A 399 19.32 26.90 35.17
N SER A 400 18.31 27.71 35.53
CA SER A 400 17.80 27.77 36.91
C SER A 400 16.97 26.54 37.31
N ARG A 401 16.43 25.82 36.32
CA ARG A 401 15.62 24.61 36.50
C ARG A 401 16.45 23.33 36.39
N CYS A 402 17.67 23.40 35.86
CA CYS A 402 18.54 22.23 35.71
C CYS A 402 18.89 21.61 37.07
N THR A 403 18.96 20.28 37.12
CA THR A 403 19.18 19.51 38.35
C THR A 403 20.33 18.52 38.20
N VAL A 404 21.05 18.24 39.29
CA VAL A 404 22.06 17.18 39.34
C VAL A 404 21.54 16.00 40.15
N GLU A 405 21.65 14.81 39.57
CA GLU A 405 21.24 13.53 40.15
C GLU A 405 22.47 12.65 40.40
N GLY A 406 22.46 11.91 41.51
CA GLY A 406 23.51 10.95 41.87
C GLY A 406 24.39 11.42 43.03
N GLU A 407 24.68 10.50 43.96
CA GLU A 407 25.48 10.78 45.16
C GLU A 407 26.93 11.16 44.84
N GLY A 408 27.41 10.83 43.64
CA GLY A 408 28.73 11.19 43.15
C GLY A 408 28.98 12.69 43.05
N VAL A 409 27.97 13.57 43.19
CA VAL A 409 28.21 15.01 43.30
C VAL A 409 28.60 15.44 44.72
N GLN A 410 28.29 14.62 45.73
CA GLN A 410 28.53 14.93 47.15
C GLN A 410 29.57 14.02 47.81
N GLN A 411 29.68 12.75 47.37
CA GLN A 411 30.59 11.77 47.95
C GLN A 411 31.45 11.09 46.88
N GLY A 412 32.73 10.89 47.19
CA GLY A 412 33.67 10.18 46.32
C GLY A 412 34.73 9.42 47.12
N MET A 413 35.52 8.61 46.44
CA MET A 413 36.67 7.90 47.03
C MET A 413 37.94 8.17 46.22
N GLU A 414 39.03 8.40 46.93
CA GLU A 414 40.37 8.60 46.39
C GLU A 414 40.76 7.44 45.46
N GLY A 415 41.16 7.77 44.24
CA GLY A 415 41.57 6.84 43.20
C GLY A 415 40.45 6.02 42.55
N GLN A 416 39.19 6.19 42.96
CA GLN A 416 38.03 5.53 42.34
C GLN A 416 37.28 6.48 41.40
N GLN A 417 36.73 5.94 40.30
CA GLN A 417 35.94 6.73 39.36
C GLN A 417 34.55 7.01 39.94
N GLY A 418 34.25 8.29 40.18
CA GLY A 418 32.93 8.78 40.57
C GLY A 418 32.15 9.26 39.34
N HIS A 419 30.82 9.27 39.43
CA HIS A 419 29.97 9.85 38.40
C HIS A 419 28.67 10.43 38.98
N PHE A 420 28.14 11.43 38.30
CA PHE A 420 26.81 12.00 38.54
C PHE A 420 26.18 12.41 37.20
N THR A 421 24.88 12.68 37.21
CA THR A 421 24.11 13.02 36.00
C THR A 421 23.54 14.42 36.13
N LEU A 422 23.79 15.29 35.16
CA LEU A 422 23.11 16.56 35.00
C LEU A 422 21.87 16.36 34.12
N VAL A 423 20.71 16.85 34.57
CA VAL A 423 19.45 16.84 33.82
C VAL A 423 19.10 18.27 33.43
N CYS A 424 19.12 18.54 32.13
CA CYS A 424 18.75 19.83 31.56
C CYS A 424 17.23 19.92 31.39
N ARG A 425 16.63 20.99 31.91
CA ARG A 425 15.18 21.21 31.93
C ARG A 425 14.82 22.52 31.25
N ASP A 426 13.63 22.60 30.69
CA ASP A 426 13.09 23.83 30.11
C ASP A 426 12.48 24.77 31.19
N SER A 427 11.96 25.92 30.76
CA SER A 427 11.29 26.89 31.63
C SER A 427 9.93 26.42 32.17
N ALA A 428 9.41 25.27 31.73
CA ALA A 428 8.27 24.58 32.34
C ALA A 428 8.73 23.56 33.40
N GLY A 429 10.03 23.22 33.45
CA GLY A 429 10.60 22.23 34.35
C GLY A 429 10.65 20.82 33.77
N GLU A 430 10.24 20.66 32.51
CA GLU A 430 10.27 19.39 31.79
C GLU A 430 11.68 19.09 31.28
N GLN A 431 12.05 17.81 31.26
CA GLN A 431 13.34 17.39 30.71
C GLN A 431 13.39 17.68 29.20
N LEU A 432 14.53 18.17 28.71
CA LEU A 432 14.72 18.36 27.26
C LEU A 432 14.73 17.03 26.53
N ALA A 433 14.11 16.96 25.36
CA ALA A 433 14.03 15.72 24.57
C ALA A 433 15.35 15.36 23.85
N ARG A 434 16.33 16.28 23.81
CA ARG A 434 17.63 16.08 23.18
C ARG A 434 18.75 16.73 23.99
N GLY A 435 19.96 16.19 23.82
CA GLY A 435 21.22 16.78 24.26
C GLY A 435 21.74 17.87 23.31
N GLY A 436 23.01 18.25 23.44
CA GLY A 436 23.71 19.22 22.60
C GLY A 436 24.07 20.54 23.29
N GLU A 437 23.77 20.68 24.58
CA GLU A 437 24.08 21.87 25.36
C GLU A 437 25.56 21.91 25.77
N HIS A 438 26.15 23.11 25.76
CA HIS A 438 27.49 23.32 26.27
C HIS A 438 27.52 23.22 27.80
N VAL A 439 27.87 22.02 28.29
CA VAL A 439 28.04 21.71 29.71
C VAL A 439 29.52 21.73 30.08
N LEU A 440 29.88 22.57 31.04
CA LEU A 440 31.23 22.64 31.60
C LEU A 440 31.18 22.22 33.07
N VAL A 441 32.02 21.25 33.46
CA VAL A 441 32.17 20.85 34.85
C VAL A 441 33.61 20.98 35.28
N SER A 442 33.86 21.68 36.39
CA SER A 442 35.19 21.82 36.97
C SER A 442 35.17 21.42 38.44
N ILE A 443 36.12 20.59 38.86
CA ILE A 443 36.23 20.11 40.24
C ILE A 443 37.57 20.56 40.80
N VAL A 444 37.54 21.40 41.84
CA VAL A 444 38.75 22.05 42.41
C VAL A 444 38.84 21.81 43.90
N HIS A 445 40.01 21.43 44.40
CA HIS A 445 40.22 21.21 45.83
C HIS A 445 40.17 22.52 46.63
N ARG A 446 39.34 22.60 47.69
CA ARG A 446 39.10 23.86 48.43
C ARG A 446 40.36 24.44 49.08
N LYS A 447 41.29 23.58 49.52
CA LYS A 447 42.51 24.00 50.25
C LYS A 447 43.75 24.06 49.36
N LYS A 448 43.75 23.42 48.19
CA LYS A 448 44.91 23.33 47.28
C LYS A 448 44.45 23.78 45.89
N LYS A 449 44.60 25.06 45.57
CA LYS A 449 44.14 25.62 44.29
C LYS A 449 44.78 24.94 43.06
N ASN A 450 45.95 24.33 43.20
CA ASN A 450 46.65 23.61 42.12
C ASN A 450 46.18 22.16 41.95
N CYS A 451 45.21 21.68 42.75
CA CYS A 451 44.67 20.33 42.66
C CYS A 451 43.27 20.39 42.03
N THR A 452 43.24 20.21 40.70
CA THR A 452 42.02 20.09 39.89
C THR A 452 41.85 18.65 39.46
N VAL A 453 40.60 18.16 39.46
CA VAL A 453 40.28 16.80 39.01
C VAL A 453 39.81 16.86 37.57
N GLU A 454 40.36 16.00 36.71
CA GLU A 454 39.89 15.86 35.33
C GLU A 454 38.46 15.31 35.30
N THR A 455 37.62 15.95 34.50
CA THR A 455 36.21 15.62 34.31
C THR A 455 35.93 15.28 32.85
N THR A 456 35.11 14.25 32.63
CA THR A 456 34.61 13.90 31.29
C THR A 456 33.10 14.02 31.30
N VAL A 457 32.55 14.77 30.35
CA VAL A 457 31.10 14.94 30.18
C VAL A 457 30.67 14.17 28.93
N ALA A 458 29.74 13.24 29.08
CA ALA A 458 29.15 12.47 27.99
C ALA A 458 27.67 12.80 27.85
N ASP A 459 27.27 13.20 26.65
CA ASP A 459 25.88 13.52 26.32
C ASP A 459 25.11 12.24 25.96
N SER A 460 23.96 12.04 26.61
CA SER A 460 23.07 10.89 26.34
C SER A 460 22.04 11.18 25.25
N ASN A 461 22.08 12.37 24.65
CA ASN A 461 21.19 12.85 23.58
C ASN A 461 19.70 12.87 23.95
N ASP A 462 19.38 12.86 25.24
CA ASP A 462 18.03 12.86 25.80
C ASP A 462 17.84 14.00 26.83
N GLY A 463 18.71 15.01 26.79
CA GLY A 463 18.73 16.09 27.79
C GLY A 463 19.46 15.75 29.09
N LYS A 464 20.07 14.56 29.20
CA LYS A 464 20.92 14.16 30.33
C LYS A 464 22.40 14.09 29.94
N TYR A 465 23.26 14.55 30.84
CA TYR A 465 24.71 14.57 30.69
C TYR A 465 25.35 13.79 31.83
N ARG A 466 26.08 12.72 31.49
CA ARG A 466 26.81 11.91 32.45
C ARG A 466 28.20 12.48 32.67
N VAL A 467 28.47 12.91 33.89
CA VAL A 467 29.76 13.47 34.29
C VAL A 467 30.52 12.41 35.06
N SER A 468 31.74 12.09 34.61
CA SER A 468 32.64 11.16 35.30
C SER A 468 33.93 11.87 35.71
N TYR A 469 34.47 11.52 36.87
CA TYR A 469 35.68 12.13 37.43
C TYR A 469 36.45 11.11 38.28
N LYS A 470 37.74 11.36 38.54
CA LYS A 470 38.58 10.49 39.37
C LYS A 470 39.50 11.32 40.27
N PRO A 471 39.18 11.48 41.57
CA PRO A 471 39.98 12.30 42.47
C PRO A 471 41.25 11.54 42.89
N GLU A 472 42.41 12.20 42.86
CA GLU A 472 43.70 11.58 43.22
C GLU A 472 44.02 11.68 44.72
N GLU A 473 43.49 12.70 45.39
CA GLU A 473 43.70 12.93 46.81
C GLU A 473 42.37 12.92 47.57
N ALA A 474 42.41 12.54 48.85
CA ALA A 474 41.28 12.70 49.75
C ALA A 474 41.18 14.14 50.26
N GLY A 475 39.96 14.66 50.34
CA GLY A 475 39.72 16.04 50.75
C GLY A 475 38.35 16.57 50.33
N GLU A 476 38.17 17.87 50.52
CA GLU A 476 36.93 18.57 50.19
C GLU A 476 37.12 19.37 48.90
N TYR A 477 36.28 19.08 47.91
CA TYR A 477 36.32 19.66 46.58
C TYR A 477 35.07 20.50 46.32
N SER A 478 35.23 21.59 45.56
CA SER A 478 34.13 22.37 45.02
C SER A 478 33.86 21.93 43.58
N VAL A 479 32.64 21.48 43.32
CA VAL A 479 32.17 21.03 42.00
C VAL A 479 31.36 22.15 41.37
N TRP A 480 31.87 22.72 40.29
CA TRP A 480 31.25 23.79 39.54
C TRP A 480 30.59 23.19 38.32
N VAL A 481 29.27 23.33 38.23
CA VAL A 481 28.49 22.82 37.09
C VAL A 481 27.87 24.02 36.38
N CYS A 482 28.27 24.21 35.12
CA CYS A 482 27.80 25.31 34.29
C CYS A 482 27.14 24.77 33.02
N VAL A 483 26.01 25.35 32.66
CA VAL A 483 25.32 25.12 31.39
C VAL A 483 25.27 26.46 30.66
N ARG A 484 25.73 26.53 29.41
CA ARG A 484 25.87 27.79 28.65
C ARG A 484 26.65 28.87 29.43
N ALA A 485 27.74 28.46 30.08
CA ALA A 485 28.57 29.32 30.94
C ALA A 485 27.87 29.94 32.15
N GLN A 486 26.66 29.49 32.52
CA GLN A 486 25.95 29.92 33.73
C GLN A 486 25.89 28.79 34.77
N HIS A 487 26.07 29.13 36.05
CA HIS A 487 25.96 28.18 37.14
C HIS A 487 24.51 27.71 37.33
N ILE A 488 24.32 26.40 37.42
CA ILE A 488 23.02 25.82 37.75
C ILE A 488 22.64 26.05 39.22
N LYS A 489 21.36 25.90 39.54
CA LYS A 489 20.88 26.00 40.91
C LYS A 489 21.59 24.99 41.84
N GLY A 490 22.21 25.52 42.90
CA GLY A 490 22.96 24.71 43.87
C GLY A 490 24.46 24.59 43.58
N SER A 491 24.93 25.03 42.41
CA SER A 491 26.36 25.16 42.14
C SER A 491 26.94 26.39 42.87
N PRO A 492 28.14 26.31 43.47
CA PRO A 492 29.02 25.15 43.54
C PRO A 492 28.59 24.11 44.58
N PHE A 493 28.68 22.83 44.22
CA PHE A 493 28.42 21.71 45.14
C PHE A 493 29.69 21.33 45.92
N ILE A 494 29.51 20.67 47.07
CA ILE A 494 30.61 20.21 47.92
C ILE A 494 30.75 18.70 47.76
N LEU A 495 31.89 18.26 47.23
CA LEU A 495 32.26 16.85 47.08
C LEU A 495 33.27 16.46 48.17
N ASN A 496 32.89 15.51 49.01
CA ASN A 496 33.75 14.93 50.05
C ASN A 496 34.39 13.63 49.55
N VAL A 497 35.69 13.67 49.29
CA VAL A 497 36.47 12.50 48.86
C VAL A 497 37.10 11.83 50.07
N LYS A 498 36.64 10.62 50.38
CA LYS A 498 37.21 9.77 51.44
C LYS A 498 38.49 9.10 50.93
N ARG A 499 39.39 8.75 51.86
CA ARG A 499 40.61 8.01 51.53
C ARG A 499 40.29 6.64 50.97
N LYS A 500 41.17 6.14 50.10
CA LYS A 500 41.10 4.75 49.66
C LYS A 500 41.30 3.85 50.86
N PHE A 501 40.42 2.86 51.05
CA PHE A 501 40.61 1.86 52.11
C PHE A 501 42.00 1.24 51.99
N ARG A 502 42.81 1.38 53.05
CA ARG A 502 44.04 0.62 53.19
C ARG A 502 43.64 -0.81 53.54
N HIS A 503 44.13 -1.78 52.77
CA HIS A 503 43.97 -3.19 53.13
C HIS A 503 44.65 -3.43 54.48
N HIS A 504 43.98 -4.15 55.38
CA HIS A 504 44.61 -4.59 56.61
C HIS A 504 45.81 -5.48 56.24
N SER A 505 47.01 -5.10 56.68
CA SER A 505 48.23 -5.90 56.50
C SER A 505 48.36 -7.00 57.55
N GLY A 506 47.52 -6.96 58.58
CA GLY A 506 47.49 -7.92 59.68
C GLY A 506 46.64 -9.14 59.35
N THR A 507 46.59 -10.09 60.28
CA THR A 507 45.69 -11.25 60.20
C THR A 507 44.44 -10.94 61.02
N PHE A 508 43.26 -11.37 60.55
CA PHE A 508 42.04 -11.29 61.35
C PHE A 508 42.00 -12.47 62.32
N HIS A 509 41.97 -12.20 63.62
CA HIS A 509 42.15 -13.24 64.63
C HIS A 509 41.34 -12.98 65.90
N CYS A 510 41.04 -14.06 66.63
CA CYS A 510 40.37 -13.99 67.94
C CYS A 510 41.33 -13.71 69.11
N CYS A 511 42.63 -13.96 68.95
CA CYS A 511 43.67 -13.66 69.94
C CYS A 511 45.07 -13.63 69.28
N SER A 512 46.02 -12.88 69.86
CA SER A 512 47.38 -12.72 69.29
C SER A 512 48.14 -14.04 69.13
N PHE A 513 47.83 -15.05 69.95
CA PHE A 513 48.50 -16.36 69.95
C PHE A 513 48.12 -17.23 68.73
N CYS A 514 46.86 -17.16 68.27
CA CYS A 514 46.39 -17.95 67.13
C CYS A 514 46.96 -17.44 65.79
N SER A 515 47.09 -16.12 65.64
CA SER A 515 47.63 -15.48 64.43
C SER A 515 49.15 -15.51 64.36
N SER A 516 49.86 -15.63 65.50
CA SER A 516 51.32 -15.70 65.54
C SER A 516 51.88 -17.13 65.46
N GLY A 517 51.04 -18.15 65.28
CA GLY A 517 51.47 -19.56 65.27
C GLY A 517 52.05 -20.03 66.62
N GLY A 518 51.66 -19.39 67.73
CA GLY A 518 52.14 -19.72 69.09
C GLY A 518 53.36 -18.93 69.57
N ALA A 519 53.86 -17.96 68.79
CA ALA A 519 54.95 -17.08 69.22
C ALA A 519 54.46 -16.10 70.30
N LYS A 520 55.13 -16.11 71.46
CA LYS A 520 54.73 -15.37 72.68
C LYS A 520 55.16 -13.89 72.70
N ASP A 521 56.03 -13.51 71.78
CA ASP A 521 56.58 -12.17 71.58
C ASP A 521 55.82 -11.35 70.52
N ALA A 522 54.87 -11.98 69.81
CA ALA A 522 54.04 -11.31 68.82
C ALA A 522 53.12 -10.26 69.45
N ARG A 523 53.13 -9.05 68.89
CA ARG A 523 52.28 -7.93 69.31
C ARG A 523 51.10 -7.79 68.36
N CYS A 524 49.90 -7.79 68.91
CA CYS A 524 48.69 -7.39 68.19
C CYS A 524 48.47 -5.89 68.37
N GLY A 525 47.93 -5.22 67.36
CA GLY A 525 47.56 -3.83 67.39
C GLY A 525 46.38 -3.47 68.30
N CYS A 526 45.77 -4.42 69.02
CA CYS A 526 44.79 -4.09 70.06
C CYS A 526 45.44 -3.30 71.22
N PRO A 527 44.70 -2.41 71.90
CA PRO A 527 45.25 -1.54 72.97
C PRO A 527 45.64 -2.29 74.26
N GLY A 528 45.50 -3.62 74.30
CA GLY A 528 45.84 -4.42 75.47
C GLY A 528 47.30 -4.89 75.47
N THR A 529 47.96 -4.78 76.61
CA THR A 529 49.29 -5.36 76.82
C THR A 529 49.16 -6.74 77.45
N MET A 530 49.84 -7.74 76.87
CA MET A 530 49.94 -9.07 77.47
C MET A 530 50.96 -9.02 78.62
N PRO A 531 50.58 -9.28 79.89
CA PRO A 531 51.54 -9.34 80.97
C PRO A 531 52.48 -10.52 80.79
N GLY A 532 53.79 -10.29 80.99
CA GLY A 532 54.80 -11.34 80.94
C GLY A 532 54.46 -12.48 81.89
N GLY A 533 54.41 -13.71 81.36
CA GLY A 533 54.07 -14.90 82.14
C GLY A 533 52.66 -15.47 81.92
N PHE A 534 51.87 -14.93 80.99
CA PHE A 534 50.56 -15.52 80.63
C PHE A 534 50.72 -16.92 80.01
N LYS A 535 50.04 -17.94 80.57
CA LYS A 535 50.18 -19.37 80.19
C LYS A 535 49.03 -19.92 79.32
N GLY A 536 48.17 -19.08 78.73
CA GLY A 536 47.06 -19.49 77.86
C GLY A 536 47.03 -18.80 76.48
N CYS A 537 46.06 -19.13 75.63
CA CYS A 537 45.93 -18.62 74.25
C CYS A 537 45.64 -17.10 74.11
N GLY A 538 45.63 -16.32 75.20
CA GLY A 538 45.49 -14.85 75.13
C GLY A 538 44.08 -14.30 74.86
N HIS A 539 43.01 -15.08 75.04
CA HIS A 539 41.65 -14.52 75.03
C HIS A 539 41.39 -13.68 76.29
N GLY A 540 40.86 -12.46 76.14
CA GLY A 540 40.34 -11.68 77.27
C GLY A 540 41.39 -10.98 78.14
N HIS A 541 42.59 -10.70 77.64
CA HIS A 541 43.52 -9.81 78.34
C HIS A 541 42.93 -8.39 78.44
N LYS A 542 43.37 -7.61 79.43
CA LYS A 542 42.93 -6.22 79.62
C LYS A 542 43.23 -5.43 78.34
N GLY A 543 42.20 -4.85 77.72
CA GLY A 543 42.28 -4.14 76.43
C GLY A 543 41.95 -4.97 75.17
N HIS A 544 41.58 -6.25 75.30
CA HIS A 544 41.10 -7.08 74.19
C HIS A 544 39.65 -6.71 73.80
N PRO A 545 39.29 -6.57 72.50
CA PRO A 545 37.96 -6.11 72.06
C PRO A 545 36.84 -7.17 72.20
N GLY A 546 37.14 -8.36 72.72
CA GLY A 546 36.17 -9.44 72.98
C GLY A 546 35.63 -10.16 71.74
N LYS A 547 36.03 -9.73 70.54
CA LYS A 547 35.66 -10.32 69.24
C LYS A 547 36.90 -10.42 68.33
N PRO A 548 36.85 -11.24 67.26
CA PRO A 548 37.90 -11.24 66.26
C PRO A 548 38.19 -9.84 65.71
N HIS A 549 39.47 -9.51 65.54
CA HIS A 549 39.94 -8.21 65.10
C HIS A 549 41.23 -8.34 64.28
N TRP A 550 41.57 -7.30 63.53
CA TRP A 550 42.78 -7.27 62.71
C TRP A 550 44.02 -6.96 63.55
N SER A 551 45.08 -7.77 63.39
CA SER A 551 46.33 -7.57 64.12
C SER A 551 47.04 -6.25 63.79
N CYS A 552 46.77 -5.64 62.63
CA CYS A 552 47.41 -4.38 62.23
C CYS A 552 46.85 -3.15 62.91
N CYS A 553 45.55 -3.15 63.28
CA CYS A 553 44.85 -1.95 63.74
C CYS A 553 43.94 -2.15 64.97
N GLY A 554 43.72 -3.39 65.41
CA GLY A 554 42.73 -3.69 66.45
C GLY A 554 41.26 -3.56 66.01
N SER A 555 40.98 -3.22 64.74
CA SER A 555 39.61 -3.06 64.22
C SER A 555 38.87 -4.39 64.18
N THR A 556 37.64 -4.39 64.68
CA THR A 556 36.70 -5.54 64.63
C THR A 556 35.86 -5.56 63.35
N VAL A 557 36.00 -4.56 62.47
CA VAL A 557 35.24 -4.42 61.23
C VAL A 557 36.07 -4.88 60.04
N GLU A 558 35.58 -5.89 59.32
CA GLU A 558 36.30 -6.52 58.19
C GLU A 558 36.61 -5.53 57.05
N LYS A 559 35.69 -4.62 56.73
CA LYS A 559 35.84 -3.58 55.69
C LYS A 559 36.02 -2.19 56.32
N SER A 560 37.18 -1.94 56.93
CA SER A 560 37.51 -0.66 57.59
C SER A 560 38.94 -0.21 57.29
N GLU A 561 39.28 1.06 57.57
CA GLU A 561 40.65 1.57 57.43
C GLU A 561 41.58 0.99 58.53
N CYS A 562 42.76 0.47 58.16
CA CYS A 562 43.83 0.19 59.14
C CYS A 562 44.46 1.54 59.58
N LEU A 563 44.69 1.73 60.88
CA LEU A 563 45.22 2.99 61.43
C LEU A 563 46.58 3.36 60.81
N PRO A 564 46.88 4.66 60.59
CA PRO A 564 48.19 5.09 60.11
C PRO A 564 49.33 4.62 61.04
N GLN A 565 50.46 4.22 60.45
CA GLN A 565 51.66 3.78 61.19
C GLN A 565 52.17 4.84 62.18
N SER A 566 51.93 6.12 61.90
CA SER A 566 52.24 7.24 62.81
C SER A 566 51.44 7.20 64.11
N ILE A 567 50.19 6.71 64.11
CA ILE A 567 49.37 6.55 65.31
C ILE A 567 49.87 5.33 66.11
N TYR A 568 50.28 4.26 65.43
CA TYR A 568 50.91 3.11 66.08
C TYR A 568 52.23 3.46 66.78
N ALA A 569 53.09 4.25 66.12
CA ALA A 569 54.36 4.68 66.67
C ALA A 569 54.20 5.69 67.83
N ALA A 570 53.17 6.55 67.78
CA ALA A 570 52.87 7.51 68.85
C ALA A 570 52.37 6.83 70.14
N VAL A 571 51.82 5.61 70.06
CA VAL A 571 51.30 4.86 71.20
C VAL A 571 52.39 3.97 71.86
N SER A 572 53.60 3.85 71.29
CA SER A 572 54.78 3.27 71.98
C SER A 572 56.09 3.41 71.21
N PRO A 573 57.11 4.02 71.83
CA PRO A 573 58.47 3.51 71.69
C PRO A 573 59.20 3.50 73.06
N GLY A 574 59.15 2.36 73.76
CA GLY A 574 60.02 2.07 74.91
C GLY A 574 59.47 2.45 76.29
N GLY A 575 59.10 1.43 77.08
CA GLY A 575 59.17 1.45 78.55
C GLY A 575 58.09 2.23 79.32
N HIS A 576 57.19 1.48 79.98
CA HIS A 576 56.37 1.85 81.15
C HIS A 576 55.30 2.94 80.96
N LEU A 577 54.04 2.52 80.82
CA LEU A 577 52.93 3.25 81.47
C LEU A 577 52.79 2.67 82.88
N GLN A 578 53.46 3.31 83.85
CA GLN A 578 53.07 3.24 85.24
C GLN A 578 51.59 3.67 85.32
N THR A 579 50.81 2.88 86.06
CA THR A 579 49.52 3.26 86.60
C THR A 579 49.64 4.63 87.26
N VAL A 580 48.91 5.61 86.76
CA VAL A 580 48.59 6.81 87.51
C VAL A 580 47.27 6.52 88.25
N GLU A 581 47.30 6.50 89.58
CA GLU A 581 46.17 7.01 90.33
C GLU A 581 46.33 8.54 90.38
N LEU A 582 45.31 9.24 89.87
CA LEU A 582 45.18 10.68 89.53
C LEU A 582 45.91 11.19 88.28
#